data_AF-A0A0F9RSY1-F1
#
_entry.id   AF-A0A0F9RSY1-F1
#
_cell.length_a   1.000
_cell.length_b   1.000
_cell.length_c   1.000
_cell.angle_alpha   90.00
_cell.angle_beta   90.00
_cell.angle_gamma   90.00
#
_symmetry.space_group_name_H-M   'P 1'
#
loop_
_entity.id
_entity.type
_entity.pdbx_description
1 polymer ?
#
loop_
_entity_poly.entity_id
_entity_poly.type
_entity_poly.pdbx_seq_one_letter_code
_entity_poly.pdbx_strand_id
1 'polypeptide(L)'
;MRVIKKWLFVLLLALSQPLLADVINVPLHYVGPTEGSVWMGVQQGLEEANVQGEFLGQKYTIEVVTTQDLLSLEHATAILLATDDQHILGIAESEKFANVPVFNLVSDSDVLRSACIPNLLSIPASQKMKKDALAQWLAENPNSTAHVQGWHEDFKKFAASQLNNRFKRSHGVVMDNDAWSGWAAVKLLADTVARTNSTDAAVMLKYLKNDITFDGQKGASSTFRDTGQLRQLLLLVDDNKIVAEAPLRGAKGGLDSLGLKSCK
;
A
#
# COMPACT_ATOMS: atom_id res chain seq x y z
N MET A 1 -62.27 -36.45 39.12
CA MET A 1 -62.08 -35.59 37.93
C MET A 1 -60.90 -34.66 38.17
N ARG A 2 -59.83 -34.83 37.38
CA ARG A 2 -58.66 -33.94 37.13
C ARG A 2 -57.84 -33.38 38.31
N VAL A 3 -56.70 -34.05 38.57
CA VAL A 3 -55.54 -33.52 39.28
C VAL A 3 -54.65 -32.78 38.27
N ILE A 4 -54.51 -31.46 38.42
CA ILE A 4 -53.66 -30.62 37.56
C ILE A 4 -52.22 -30.69 38.09
N LYS A 5 -51.35 -31.44 37.40
CA LYS A 5 -49.90 -31.41 37.63
C LYS A 5 -49.33 -30.08 37.11
N LYS A 6 -48.85 -29.23 38.02
CA LYS A 6 -48.05 -28.05 37.68
C LYS A 6 -46.65 -28.53 37.23
N TRP A 7 -46.38 -28.45 35.94
CA TRP A 7 -45.04 -28.62 35.39
C TRP A 7 -44.26 -27.32 35.60
N LEU A 8 -43.21 -27.39 36.41
CA LEU A 8 -42.25 -26.32 36.59
C LEU A 8 -41.28 -26.35 35.39
N PHE A 9 -41.49 -25.48 34.40
CA PHE A 9 -40.53 -25.25 33.33
C PHE A 9 -39.39 -24.40 33.90
N VAL A 10 -38.28 -25.03 34.24
CA VAL A 10 -37.02 -24.31 34.52
C VAL A 10 -36.43 -23.92 33.16
N LEU A 11 -36.62 -22.66 32.79
CA LEU A 11 -35.96 -22.07 31.63
C LEU A 11 -34.50 -21.82 32.00
N LEU A 12 -33.59 -22.71 31.59
CA LEU A 12 -32.16 -22.42 31.59
C LEU A 12 -31.90 -21.32 30.54
N LEU A 13 -31.84 -20.07 31.01
CA LEU A 13 -31.20 -18.99 30.26
C LEU A 13 -29.71 -19.34 30.15
N ALA A 14 -29.33 -19.96 29.03
CA ALA A 14 -27.95 -20.02 28.61
C ALA A 14 -27.48 -18.56 28.44
N LEU A 15 -26.71 -18.07 29.41
CA LEU A 15 -25.94 -16.83 29.28
C LEU A 15 -25.00 -17.02 28.08
N SER A 16 -25.44 -16.58 26.91
CA SER A 16 -24.58 -16.39 25.76
C SER A 16 -23.61 -15.27 26.15
N GLN A 17 -22.47 -15.62 26.73
CA GLN A 17 -21.36 -14.69 26.79
C GLN A 17 -21.05 -14.32 25.34
N PRO A 18 -21.12 -13.04 24.95
CA PRO A 18 -20.57 -12.66 23.66
C PRO A 18 -19.10 -13.06 23.71
N LEU A 19 -18.69 -14.00 22.85
CA LEU A 19 -17.31 -14.13 22.44
C LEU A 19 -16.97 -12.76 21.83
N LEU A 20 -16.42 -11.86 22.64
CA LEU A 20 -15.74 -10.69 22.11
C LEU A 20 -14.58 -11.27 21.31
N ALA A 21 -14.72 -11.26 19.98
CA ALA A 21 -13.63 -11.67 19.11
C ALA A 21 -12.42 -10.79 19.47
N ASP A 22 -11.28 -11.44 19.76
CA ASP A 22 -10.06 -10.71 20.12
C ASP A 22 -9.69 -9.77 18.96
N VAL A 23 -9.56 -8.48 19.27
CA VAL A 23 -9.18 -7.47 18.29
C VAL A 23 -7.72 -7.71 17.88
N ILE A 24 -7.49 -7.90 16.59
CA ILE A 24 -6.14 -8.04 16.03
C ILE A 24 -5.48 -6.67 16.03
N ASN A 25 -4.45 -6.50 16.86
CA ASN A 25 -3.61 -5.30 16.84
C ASN A 25 -2.54 -5.46 15.74
N VAL A 26 -2.46 -4.47 14.85
CA VAL A 26 -1.57 -4.45 13.70
C VAL A 26 -0.59 -3.26 13.84
N PRO A 27 0.51 -3.44 14.60
CA PRO A 27 1.55 -2.41 14.71
C PRO A 27 2.38 -2.36 13.42
N LEU A 28 2.37 -1.21 12.76
CA LEU A 28 3.22 -0.92 11.61
C LEU A 28 4.31 0.05 12.04
N HIS A 29 5.53 -0.12 11.54
CA HIS A 29 6.65 0.75 11.92
C HIS A 29 7.00 1.68 10.78
N TYR A 30 7.19 2.97 11.08
CA TYR A 30 7.53 3.99 10.12
C TYR A 30 8.87 4.64 10.47
N VAL A 31 9.76 4.74 9.48
CA VAL A 31 11.02 5.48 9.58
C VAL A 31 11.04 6.54 8.48
N GLY A 32 11.10 7.80 8.88
CA GLY A 32 11.11 8.94 7.97
C GLY A 32 10.57 10.21 8.63
N PRO A 33 10.48 11.32 7.89
CA PRO A 33 9.89 12.56 8.39
C PRO A 33 8.42 12.37 8.78
N THR A 34 7.97 13.03 9.85
CA THR A 34 6.54 13.08 10.25
C THR A 34 5.85 14.36 9.80
N GLU A 35 6.37 14.91 8.71
CA GLU A 35 5.89 16.07 7.99
C GLU A 35 5.93 15.78 6.48
N GLY A 36 5.28 16.62 5.69
CA GLY A 36 5.22 16.45 4.23
C GLY A 36 4.16 15.45 3.77
N SER A 37 4.04 15.33 2.44
CA SER A 37 2.91 14.65 1.80
C SER A 37 2.91 13.14 2.00
N VAL A 38 4.07 12.47 1.98
CA VAL A 38 4.15 11.02 2.26
C VAL A 38 3.57 10.66 3.63
N TRP A 39 3.90 11.44 4.67
CA TRP A 39 3.37 11.20 6.01
C TRP A 39 1.87 11.46 6.08
N MET A 40 1.37 12.53 5.45
CA MET A 40 -0.07 12.76 5.32
C MET A 40 -0.76 11.59 4.62
N GLY A 41 -0.14 11.01 3.59
CA GLY A 41 -0.59 9.79 2.93
C GLY A 41 -0.73 8.60 3.88
N VAL A 42 0.32 8.33 4.67
CA VAL A 42 0.31 7.28 5.70
C VAL A 42 -0.82 7.52 6.71
N GLN A 43 -1.02 8.76 7.15
CA GLN A 43 -2.11 9.12 8.07
C GLN A 43 -3.49 8.90 7.46
N GLN A 44 -3.71 9.32 6.20
CA GLN A 44 -4.97 9.07 5.48
C GLN A 44 -5.25 7.56 5.35
N GLY A 45 -4.22 6.77 5.03
CA GLY A 45 -4.35 5.32 4.93
C GLY A 45 -4.67 4.68 6.28
N LEU A 46 -4.06 5.16 7.37
CA LEU A 46 -4.31 4.68 8.74
C LEU A 46 -5.74 4.95 9.20
N GLU A 47 -6.25 6.15 8.94
CA GLU A 47 -7.62 6.53 9.26
C GLU A 47 -8.61 5.62 8.52
N GLU A 48 -8.44 5.45 7.22
CA GLU A 48 -9.30 4.58 6.40
C GLU A 48 -9.21 3.11 6.80
N ALA A 49 -8.01 2.62 7.11
CA ALA A 49 -7.79 1.25 7.56
C ALA A 49 -8.51 0.96 8.88
N ASN A 50 -8.52 1.92 9.82
CA ASN A 50 -9.21 1.75 11.10
C ASN A 50 -10.74 1.84 10.95
N VAL A 51 -11.28 2.67 10.05
CA VAL A 51 -12.73 2.67 9.74
C VAL A 51 -13.17 1.29 9.22
N GLN A 52 -12.38 0.66 8.35
CA GLN A 52 -12.66 -0.71 7.91
C GLN A 52 -12.44 -1.73 9.05
N GLY A 53 -11.36 -1.54 9.83
CA GLY A 53 -10.94 -2.40 10.92
C GLY A 53 -11.97 -2.52 12.05
N GLU A 54 -12.75 -1.47 12.33
CA GLU A 54 -13.86 -1.51 13.30
C GLU A 54 -14.85 -2.65 13.01
N PHE A 55 -15.16 -2.90 11.73
CA PHE A 55 -16.07 -3.97 11.33
C PHE A 55 -15.40 -5.35 11.28
N LEU A 56 -14.08 -5.39 11.14
CA LEU A 56 -13.29 -6.62 11.00
C LEU A 56 -12.63 -7.08 12.31
N GLY A 57 -12.76 -6.30 13.40
CA GLY A 57 -12.04 -6.57 14.64
C GLY A 57 -10.54 -6.36 14.51
N GLN A 58 -10.12 -5.34 13.76
CA GLN A 58 -8.70 -5.05 13.48
C GLN A 58 -8.40 -3.61 13.88
N LYS A 59 -7.25 -3.39 14.53
CA LYS A 59 -6.78 -2.07 14.97
C LYS A 59 -5.37 -1.82 14.47
N TYR A 60 -5.20 -0.79 13.65
CA TYR A 60 -3.94 -0.41 13.05
C TYR A 60 -3.30 0.75 13.81
N THR A 61 -2.00 0.66 14.05
CA THR A 61 -1.19 1.74 14.63
C THR A 61 0.07 1.96 13.79
N ILE A 62 0.53 3.21 13.71
CA ILE A 62 1.84 3.54 13.15
C ILE A 62 2.75 3.95 14.30
N GLU A 63 3.82 3.19 14.50
CA GLU A 63 4.90 3.50 15.43
C GLU A 63 6.03 4.18 14.67
N VAL A 64 6.22 5.48 14.92
CA VAL A 64 7.34 6.24 14.36
C VAL A 64 8.59 5.90 15.17
N VAL A 65 9.58 5.31 14.52
CA VAL A 65 10.79 4.79 15.17
C VAL A 65 12.05 5.27 14.45
N THR A 66 13.17 5.33 15.18
CA THR A 66 14.47 5.50 14.53
C THR A 66 14.95 4.17 13.94
N THR A 67 15.93 4.22 13.03
CA THR A 67 16.61 3.03 12.51
C THR A 67 17.17 2.14 13.64
N GLN A 68 17.70 2.75 14.70
CA GLN A 68 18.27 2.03 15.84
C GLN A 68 17.20 1.33 16.69
N ASP A 69 16.07 2.00 16.94
CA ASP A 69 14.95 1.43 17.68
C ASP A 69 14.34 0.27 16.88
N LEU A 70 14.19 0.45 15.57
CA LEU A 70 13.70 -0.58 14.65
C LEU A 70 14.54 -1.85 14.76
N LEU A 71 15.88 -1.72 14.70
CA LEU A 71 16.81 -2.84 14.83
C LEU A 71 16.79 -3.51 16.21
N SER A 72 16.16 -2.88 17.20
CA SER A 72 16.05 -3.40 18.57
C SER A 72 14.71 -4.13 18.82
N LEU A 73 13.72 -3.99 17.93
CA LEU A 73 12.42 -4.67 18.02
C LEU A 73 12.56 -6.19 17.97
N GLU A 74 11.82 -6.94 18.78
CA GLU A 74 11.83 -8.41 18.67
C GLU A 74 11.12 -8.88 17.39
N HIS A 75 10.00 -8.22 17.04
CA HIS A 75 9.16 -8.59 15.91
C HIS A 75 8.60 -7.33 15.24
N ALA A 76 8.39 -7.38 13.92
CA ALA A 76 7.71 -6.32 13.16
C ALA A 76 6.78 -6.94 12.12
N THR A 77 5.53 -6.46 12.05
CA THR A 77 4.56 -6.94 11.05
C THR A 77 4.88 -6.41 9.65
N ALA A 78 5.23 -5.14 9.54
CA ALA A 78 5.72 -4.49 8.33
C ALA A 78 6.48 -3.21 8.67
N ILE A 79 7.33 -2.77 7.73
CA ILE A 79 8.17 -1.57 7.87
C ILE A 79 7.90 -0.63 6.70
N LEU A 80 7.67 0.63 6.99
CA LEU A 80 7.38 1.71 6.05
C LEU A 80 8.55 2.71 6.06
N LEU A 81 9.27 2.86 4.95
CA LEU A 81 10.46 3.69 4.86
C LEU A 81 10.25 4.87 3.91
N ALA A 82 10.37 6.07 4.45
CA ALA A 82 10.43 7.33 3.72
C ALA A 82 11.81 7.97 3.91
N THR A 83 12.86 7.23 3.52
CA THR A 83 14.28 7.62 3.65
C THR A 83 15.00 7.51 2.31
N ASP A 84 16.30 7.81 2.29
CA ASP A 84 17.14 7.61 1.09
C ASP A 84 17.38 6.11 0.76
N ASP A 85 17.88 5.88 -0.45
CA ASP A 85 18.15 4.55 -1.00
C ASP A 85 19.07 3.71 -0.10
N GLN A 86 20.11 4.33 0.46
CA GLN A 86 21.12 3.62 1.25
C GLN A 86 20.49 3.08 2.54
N HIS A 87 19.70 3.89 3.23
CA HIS A 87 18.97 3.46 4.42
C HIS A 87 17.91 2.40 4.11
N ILE A 88 17.20 2.53 2.97
CA ILE A 88 16.21 1.53 2.55
C ILE A 88 16.88 0.16 2.32
N LEU A 89 17.97 0.13 1.56
CA LEU A 89 18.72 -1.10 1.29
C LEU A 89 19.27 -1.70 2.58
N GLY A 90 19.89 -0.89 3.44
CA GLY A 90 20.49 -1.37 4.69
C GLY A 90 19.47 -2.04 5.63
N ILE A 91 18.23 -1.54 5.70
CA ILE A 91 17.16 -2.19 6.45
C ILE A 91 16.67 -3.45 5.75
N ALA A 92 16.42 -3.40 4.44
CA ALA A 92 15.88 -4.53 3.69
C ALA A 92 16.84 -5.73 3.63
N GLU A 93 18.16 -5.49 3.56
CA GLU A 93 19.22 -6.51 3.54
C GLU A 93 19.51 -7.13 4.92
N SER A 94 18.99 -6.55 6.00
CA SER A 94 19.19 -7.08 7.34
C SER A 94 18.57 -8.47 7.49
N GLU A 95 19.35 -9.44 7.98
CA GLU A 95 18.86 -10.79 8.27
C GLU A 95 17.65 -10.79 9.22
N LYS A 96 17.62 -9.81 10.14
CA LYS A 96 16.52 -9.61 11.09
C LYS A 96 15.17 -9.37 10.40
N PHE A 97 15.18 -8.71 9.25
CA PHE A 97 13.98 -8.32 8.52
C PHE A 97 13.78 -9.13 7.24
N ALA A 98 14.56 -10.19 7.00
CA ALA A 98 14.52 -10.96 5.75
C ALA A 98 13.13 -11.48 5.36
N ASN A 99 12.24 -11.69 6.33
CA ASN A 99 10.85 -12.12 6.12
C ASN A 99 9.80 -11.03 6.41
N VAL A 100 10.22 -9.80 6.74
CA VAL A 100 9.33 -8.68 7.03
C VAL A 100 9.16 -7.85 5.77
N PRO A 101 7.93 -7.54 5.32
CA PRO A 101 7.75 -6.66 4.18
C PRO A 101 8.24 -5.24 4.50
N VAL A 102 9.22 -4.77 3.71
CA VAL A 102 9.82 -3.44 3.81
C VAL A 102 9.34 -2.60 2.63
N PHE A 103 8.61 -1.52 2.91
CA PHE A 103 8.05 -0.65 1.88
C PHE A 103 8.94 0.58 1.66
N ASN A 104 9.37 0.77 0.41
CA ASN A 104 9.89 2.06 -0.04
C ASN A 104 8.72 2.96 -0.44
N LEU A 105 8.60 4.11 0.22
CA LEU A 105 7.51 5.06 0.03
C LEU A 105 7.85 6.27 -0.84
N VAL A 106 9.13 6.59 -1.05
CA VAL A 106 9.54 7.88 -1.64
C VAL A 106 10.51 7.74 -2.81
N SER A 107 11.37 6.73 -2.83
CA SER A 107 12.42 6.63 -3.85
C SER A 107 11.92 6.02 -5.16
N ASP A 108 12.12 6.76 -6.25
CA ASP A 108 11.91 6.28 -7.61
C ASP A 108 13.14 5.59 -8.22
N SER A 109 14.24 5.51 -7.46
CA SER A 109 15.51 4.95 -7.92
C SER A 109 15.37 3.53 -8.44
N ASP A 110 15.89 3.27 -9.63
CA ASP A 110 15.91 1.92 -10.18
C ASP A 110 16.84 0.98 -9.38
N VAL A 111 17.80 1.53 -8.62
CA VAL A 111 18.74 0.77 -7.78
C VAL A 111 18.00 -0.16 -6.82
N LEU A 112 16.96 0.35 -6.15
CA LEU A 112 16.15 -0.42 -5.20
C LEU A 112 15.47 -1.63 -5.84
N ARG A 113 15.06 -1.50 -7.11
CA ARG A 113 14.35 -2.54 -7.86
C ARG A 113 15.33 -3.52 -8.52
N SER A 114 16.52 -3.05 -8.92
CA SER A 114 17.59 -3.90 -9.43
C SER A 114 18.34 -4.66 -8.34
N ALA A 115 18.30 -4.20 -7.09
CA ALA A 115 18.91 -4.89 -5.95
C ALA A 115 18.25 -6.26 -5.67
N CYS A 116 17.00 -6.44 -6.10
CA CYS A 116 16.31 -7.73 -6.06
C CYS A 116 16.24 -8.37 -4.68
N ILE A 117 16.10 -7.51 -3.66
CA ILE A 117 15.97 -7.94 -2.28
C ILE A 117 14.54 -8.48 -2.08
N PRO A 118 14.38 -9.75 -1.65
CA PRO A 118 13.08 -10.42 -1.69
C PRO A 118 11.95 -9.77 -0.89
N ASN A 119 12.27 -9.01 0.16
CA ASN A 119 11.32 -8.38 1.07
C ASN A 119 11.11 -6.88 0.81
N LEU A 120 11.85 -6.27 -0.12
CA LEU A 120 11.73 -4.86 -0.46
C LEU A 120 10.62 -4.64 -1.49
N LEU A 121 9.60 -3.88 -1.13
CA LEU A 121 8.43 -3.57 -1.94
C LEU A 121 8.39 -2.06 -2.22
N SER A 122 8.53 -1.65 -3.48
CA SER A 122 8.58 -0.25 -3.87
C SER A 122 7.24 0.24 -4.41
N ILE A 123 6.63 1.21 -3.72
CA ILE A 123 5.35 1.83 -4.09
C ILE A 123 5.49 2.92 -5.16
N PRO A 124 6.48 3.84 -5.11
CA PRO A 124 6.63 4.86 -6.14
C PRO A 124 6.83 4.26 -7.54
N ALA A 125 6.44 5.01 -8.57
CA ALA A 125 6.79 4.69 -9.95
C ALA A 125 8.31 4.86 -10.15
N SER A 126 8.99 3.85 -10.68
CA SER A 126 10.45 3.92 -10.88
C SER A 126 10.86 4.86 -12.01
N GLN A 127 12.12 5.30 -12.02
CA GLN A 127 12.71 6.06 -13.14
C GLN A 127 12.56 5.29 -14.46
N LYS A 128 12.83 3.98 -14.49
CA LYS A 128 12.59 3.13 -15.66
C LYS A 128 11.12 3.11 -16.08
N MET A 129 10.19 3.00 -15.13
CA MET A 129 8.75 3.04 -15.44
C MET A 129 8.35 4.37 -16.09
N LYS A 130 8.82 5.49 -15.53
CA LYS A 130 8.58 6.84 -16.07
C LYS A 130 9.18 6.98 -17.47
N LYS A 131 10.41 6.49 -17.68
CA LYS A 131 11.08 6.52 -18.98
C LYS A 131 10.33 5.69 -20.04
N ASP A 132 9.86 4.50 -19.68
CA ASP A 132 9.12 3.64 -20.60
C ASP A 132 7.77 4.25 -20.99
N ALA A 133 7.05 4.82 -20.02
CA ALA A 133 5.79 5.52 -20.26
C ALA A 133 5.98 6.74 -21.18
N LEU A 134 7.01 7.54 -20.92
CA LEU A 134 7.33 8.69 -21.76
C LEU A 134 7.75 8.27 -23.17
N ALA A 135 8.54 7.21 -23.31
CA ALA A 135 8.94 6.68 -24.61
C ALA A 135 7.74 6.19 -25.44
N GLN A 136 6.75 5.55 -24.81
CA GLN A 136 5.49 5.19 -25.47
C GLN A 136 4.76 6.44 -25.98
N TRP A 137 4.66 7.48 -25.15
CA TRP A 137 4.00 8.74 -25.50
C TRP A 137 4.70 9.51 -26.62
N LEU A 138 6.03 9.66 -26.55
CA LEU A 138 6.82 10.39 -27.54
C LEU A 138 6.86 9.68 -28.91
N ALA A 139 6.65 8.36 -28.96
CA ALA A 139 6.54 7.64 -30.22
C ALA A 139 5.32 8.09 -31.04
N GLU A 140 4.22 8.45 -30.38
CA GLU A 140 2.99 8.97 -31.01
C GLU A 140 2.98 10.51 -31.03
N ASN A 141 3.69 11.17 -30.11
CA ASN A 141 3.68 12.62 -29.91
C ASN A 141 5.11 13.20 -29.78
N PRO A 142 5.92 13.23 -30.86
CA PRO A 142 7.37 13.54 -30.78
C PRO A 142 7.72 14.93 -30.24
N ASN A 143 6.81 15.90 -30.35
CA ASN A 143 7.01 17.29 -29.93
C ASN A 143 6.39 17.60 -28.56
N SER A 144 5.83 16.60 -27.87
CA SER A 144 5.17 16.79 -26.58
C SER A 144 6.16 17.21 -25.49
N THR A 145 5.73 18.08 -24.59
CA THR A 145 6.45 18.47 -23.36
C THR A 145 6.03 17.68 -22.12
N ALA A 146 5.08 16.75 -22.28
CA ALA A 146 4.57 15.94 -21.18
C ALA A 146 5.66 15.26 -20.32
N HIS A 147 5.42 15.23 -19.02
CA HIS A 147 6.17 14.44 -18.04
C HIS A 147 5.29 13.34 -17.43
N VAL A 148 5.91 12.43 -16.68
CA VAL A 148 5.21 11.28 -16.08
C VAL A 148 5.07 11.44 -14.58
N GLN A 149 3.86 11.17 -14.07
CA GLN A 149 3.55 11.14 -12.64
C GLN A 149 2.92 9.80 -12.24
N GLY A 150 3.10 9.40 -10.99
CA GLY A 150 2.43 8.25 -10.41
C GLY A 150 0.99 8.56 -9.98
N TRP A 151 0.71 9.81 -9.62
CA TRP A 151 -0.60 10.29 -9.17
C TRP A 151 -0.77 11.77 -9.53
N HIS A 152 -2.02 12.19 -9.74
CA HIS A 152 -2.36 13.58 -10.06
C HIS A 152 -3.74 13.91 -9.47
N GLU A 153 -3.92 15.13 -8.96
CA GLU A 153 -5.14 15.55 -8.26
C GLU A 153 -6.40 15.51 -9.15
N ASP A 154 -6.23 15.77 -10.45
CA ASP A 154 -7.32 15.72 -11.44
C ASP A 154 -7.62 14.31 -11.96
N PHE A 155 -6.95 13.27 -11.46
CA PHE A 155 -7.27 11.91 -11.86
C PHE A 155 -8.63 11.50 -11.28
N LYS A 156 -9.61 11.21 -12.14
CA LYS A 156 -11.01 10.97 -11.73
C LYS A 156 -11.45 9.52 -11.80
N LYS A 157 -10.83 8.72 -12.68
CA LYS A 157 -11.25 7.34 -12.96
C LYS A 157 -11.05 6.47 -11.72
N PHE A 158 -11.75 5.34 -11.66
CA PHE A 158 -11.51 4.28 -10.67
C PHE A 158 -11.59 4.74 -9.21
N ALA A 159 -12.49 5.68 -8.92
CA ALA A 159 -12.65 6.31 -7.62
C ALA A 159 -11.48 7.20 -7.14
N ALA A 160 -10.55 7.56 -8.02
CA ALA A 160 -9.45 8.48 -7.69
C ALA A 160 -9.95 9.85 -7.24
N SER A 161 -11.03 10.36 -7.86
CA SER A 161 -11.62 11.64 -7.45
C SER A 161 -12.11 11.62 -6.00
N GLN A 162 -12.62 10.49 -5.53
CA GLN A 162 -13.10 10.31 -4.17
C GLN A 162 -11.92 10.30 -3.20
N LEU A 163 -10.82 9.62 -3.54
CA LEU A 163 -9.60 9.65 -2.73
C LEU A 163 -9.02 11.07 -2.66
N ASN A 164 -8.88 11.76 -3.79
CA ASN A 164 -8.40 13.14 -3.84
C ASN A 164 -9.27 14.09 -3.00
N ASN A 165 -10.60 13.93 -3.07
CA ASN A 165 -11.53 14.73 -2.27
C ASN A 165 -11.42 14.46 -0.77
N ARG A 166 -11.23 13.20 -0.35
CA ARG A 166 -11.04 12.85 1.07
C ARG A 166 -9.71 13.39 1.59
N PHE A 167 -8.62 13.15 0.85
CA PHE A 167 -7.29 13.64 1.21
C PHE A 167 -7.26 15.16 1.36
N LYS A 168 -7.81 15.90 0.38
CA LYS A 168 -7.89 17.36 0.44
C LYS A 168 -8.74 17.87 1.61
N ARG A 169 -9.81 17.15 1.97
CA ARG A 169 -10.65 17.49 3.12
C ARG A 169 -9.91 17.30 4.44
N SER A 170 -9.16 16.20 4.59
CA SER A 170 -8.46 15.86 5.82
C SER A 170 -7.18 16.67 6.02
N HIS A 171 -6.44 16.96 4.94
CA HIS A 171 -5.10 17.56 5.03
C HIS A 171 -5.01 18.99 4.49
N GLY A 172 -6.04 19.50 3.82
CA GLY A 172 -6.07 20.87 3.28
C GLY A 172 -5.18 21.09 2.04
N VAL A 173 -4.48 20.06 1.57
CA VAL A 173 -3.61 20.08 0.39
C VAL A 173 -4.04 19.01 -0.62
N VAL A 174 -3.56 19.15 -1.86
CA VAL A 174 -3.87 18.21 -2.94
C VAL A 174 -2.98 16.97 -2.81
N MET A 175 -3.50 15.81 -3.22
CA MET A 175 -2.74 14.56 -3.14
C MET A 175 -1.73 14.49 -4.29
N ASP A 176 -0.47 14.30 -3.95
CA ASP A 176 0.63 14.11 -4.89
C ASP A 176 1.10 12.65 -4.95
N ASN A 177 2.22 12.39 -5.63
CA ASN A 177 2.83 11.06 -5.76
C ASN A 177 3.20 10.43 -4.40
N ASP A 178 3.70 11.25 -3.49
CA ASP A 178 4.27 10.80 -2.22
C ASP A 178 3.15 10.51 -1.23
N ALA A 179 2.14 11.39 -1.16
CA ALA A 179 0.91 11.13 -0.41
C ALA A 179 0.19 9.87 -0.91
N TRP A 180 0.10 9.67 -2.23
CA TRP A 180 -0.45 8.42 -2.76
C TRP A 180 0.38 7.21 -2.38
N SER A 181 1.70 7.31 -2.38
CA SER A 181 2.57 6.21 -2.00
C SER A 181 2.43 5.82 -0.53
N GLY A 182 2.34 6.80 0.37
CA GLY A 182 2.08 6.57 1.80
C GLY A 182 0.71 5.93 2.04
N TRP A 183 -0.35 6.47 1.42
CA TRP A 183 -1.70 5.91 1.53
C TRP A 183 -1.79 4.48 1.00
N ALA A 184 -1.18 4.23 -0.18
CA ALA A 184 -1.21 2.93 -0.83
C ALA A 184 -0.52 1.84 0.00
N ALA A 185 0.60 2.15 0.65
CA ALA A 185 1.31 1.19 1.49
C ALA A 185 0.45 0.71 2.68
N VAL A 186 -0.19 1.65 3.39
CA VAL A 186 -1.08 1.31 4.51
C VAL A 186 -2.31 0.56 4.02
N LYS A 187 -2.89 0.95 2.87
CA LYS A 187 -4.03 0.24 2.28
C LYS A 187 -3.69 -1.20 1.89
N LEU A 188 -2.54 -1.43 1.25
CA LEU A 188 -2.03 -2.76 0.91
C LEU A 188 -1.88 -3.65 2.15
N LEU A 189 -1.34 -3.09 3.24
CA LEU A 189 -1.20 -3.80 4.52
C LEU A 189 -2.56 -4.11 5.15
N ALA A 190 -3.47 -3.14 5.17
CA ALA A 190 -4.82 -3.33 5.70
C ALA A 190 -5.59 -4.42 4.93
N ASP A 191 -5.56 -4.37 3.59
CA ASP A 191 -6.18 -5.39 2.74
C ASP A 191 -5.54 -6.77 2.93
N THR A 192 -4.23 -6.82 3.15
CA THR A 192 -3.54 -8.08 3.44
C THR A 192 -4.03 -8.67 4.77
N VAL A 193 -4.06 -7.89 5.86
CA VAL A 193 -4.57 -8.38 7.16
C VAL A 193 -6.04 -8.78 7.05
N ALA A 194 -6.87 -8.01 6.34
CA ALA A 194 -8.27 -8.35 6.12
C ALA A 194 -8.46 -9.71 5.40
N ARG A 195 -7.49 -10.13 4.59
CA ARG A 195 -7.53 -11.38 3.83
C ARG A 195 -6.89 -12.56 4.56
N THR A 196 -5.78 -12.32 5.27
CA THR A 196 -5.00 -13.37 5.93
C THR A 196 -5.39 -13.57 7.39
N ASN A 197 -6.04 -12.58 8.00
CA ASN A 197 -6.33 -12.51 9.44
C ASN A 197 -5.05 -12.75 10.29
N SER A 198 -3.92 -12.22 9.83
CA SER A 198 -2.60 -12.46 10.43
C SER A 198 -1.77 -11.18 10.48
N THR A 199 -0.89 -11.10 11.48
CA THR A 199 0.14 -10.06 11.65
C THR A 199 1.55 -10.64 11.59
N ASP A 200 1.68 -11.94 11.28
CA ASP A 200 2.96 -12.60 11.07
C ASP A 200 3.62 -12.07 9.80
N ALA A 201 4.84 -11.55 9.94
CA ALA A 201 5.51 -10.85 8.85
C ALA A 201 5.75 -11.74 7.62
N ALA A 202 6.05 -13.03 7.81
CA ALA A 202 6.30 -13.95 6.72
C ALA A 202 5.00 -14.28 5.96
N VAL A 203 3.88 -14.45 6.67
CA VAL A 203 2.55 -14.59 6.06
C VAL A 203 2.19 -13.33 5.27
N MET A 204 2.40 -12.15 5.86
CA MET A 204 2.14 -10.85 5.22
C MET A 204 2.96 -10.70 3.93
N LEU A 205 4.27 -10.91 3.99
CA LEU A 205 5.16 -10.81 2.84
C LEU A 205 4.80 -11.82 1.75
N LYS A 206 4.49 -13.06 2.12
CA LYS A 206 4.08 -14.10 1.16
C LYS A 206 2.81 -13.69 0.40
N TYR A 207 1.81 -13.18 1.11
CA TYR A 207 0.56 -12.74 0.47
C TYR A 207 0.79 -11.53 -0.44
N LEU A 208 1.53 -10.52 0.04
CA LEU A 208 1.89 -9.32 -0.74
C LEU A 208 2.64 -9.67 -2.02
N LYS A 209 3.47 -10.71 -2.03
CA LYS A 209 4.22 -11.08 -3.23
C LYS A 209 3.44 -11.92 -4.24
N ASN A 210 2.53 -12.78 -3.77
CA ASN A 210 1.96 -13.84 -4.60
C ASN A 210 0.47 -13.67 -4.88
N ASP A 211 -0.28 -13.08 -3.95
CA ASP A 211 -1.74 -13.19 -3.93
C ASP A 211 -2.44 -11.82 -3.96
N ILE A 212 -1.76 -10.75 -3.51
CA ILE A 212 -2.37 -9.42 -3.46
C ILE A 212 -2.82 -8.95 -4.85
N THR A 213 -4.01 -8.35 -4.88
CA THR A 213 -4.47 -7.54 -6.01
C THR A 213 -4.93 -6.21 -5.45
N PHE A 214 -4.32 -5.13 -5.91
CA PHE A 214 -4.54 -3.78 -5.38
C PHE A 214 -4.99 -2.85 -6.49
N ASP A 215 -6.18 -2.26 -6.38
CA ASP A 215 -6.64 -1.33 -7.43
C ASP A 215 -5.96 0.04 -7.34
N GLY A 216 -5.56 0.47 -6.13
CA GLY A 216 -4.90 1.75 -5.86
C GLY A 216 -5.64 3.00 -6.35
N GLN A 217 -6.96 2.88 -6.54
CA GLN A 217 -7.82 3.80 -7.29
C GLN A 217 -7.24 4.19 -8.66
N LYS A 218 -6.54 3.24 -9.28
CA LYS A 218 -5.98 3.31 -10.63
C LYS A 218 -6.63 2.31 -11.58
N GLY A 219 -7.54 1.48 -11.08
CA GLY A 219 -8.39 0.58 -11.86
C GLY A 219 -7.73 -0.71 -12.34
N ALA A 220 -6.42 -0.69 -12.60
CA ALA A 220 -5.67 -1.89 -12.91
C ALA A 220 -5.28 -2.63 -11.62
N SER A 221 -5.53 -3.95 -11.59
CA SER A 221 -5.06 -4.82 -10.49
C SER A 221 -3.54 -4.79 -10.43
N SER A 222 -3.03 -4.00 -9.50
CA SER A 222 -1.61 -3.80 -9.22
C SER A 222 -1.11 -4.96 -8.38
N THR A 223 0.04 -5.52 -8.78
CA THR A 223 0.72 -6.62 -8.09
C THR A 223 2.21 -6.32 -8.02
N PHE A 224 2.94 -6.96 -7.12
CA PHE A 224 4.39 -6.79 -7.04
C PHE A 224 5.13 -7.71 -8.02
N ARG A 225 6.22 -7.20 -8.59
CA ARG A 225 7.19 -8.00 -9.35
C ARG A 225 8.14 -8.73 -8.41
N ASP A 226 8.90 -9.67 -8.96
CA ASP A 226 10.06 -10.26 -8.27
C ASP A 226 11.11 -9.21 -7.88
N THR A 227 11.23 -8.14 -8.67
CA THR A 227 12.03 -6.93 -8.37
C THR A 227 11.49 -6.08 -7.21
N GLY A 228 10.33 -6.43 -6.64
CA GLY A 228 9.65 -5.59 -5.64
C GLY A 228 8.95 -4.37 -6.20
N GLN A 229 9.00 -4.12 -7.52
CA GLN A 229 8.30 -3.00 -8.15
C GLN A 229 6.79 -3.25 -8.19
N LEU A 230 5.98 -2.30 -7.70
CA LEU A 230 4.53 -2.33 -7.92
C LEU A 230 4.20 -2.10 -9.40
N ARG A 231 3.48 -3.04 -10.02
CA ARG A 231 2.84 -2.84 -11.33
C ARG A 231 1.74 -1.82 -11.17
N GLN A 232 1.84 -0.66 -11.84
CA GLN A 232 0.83 0.39 -11.72
C GLN A 232 0.74 1.22 -13.00
N LEU A 233 -0.44 1.79 -13.22
CA LEU A 233 -0.69 2.79 -14.24
C LEU A 233 0.02 4.10 -13.88
N LEU A 234 0.54 4.79 -14.88
CA LEU A 234 1.17 6.12 -14.75
C LEU A 234 0.41 7.15 -15.57
N LEU A 235 0.53 8.42 -15.19
CA LEU A 235 -0.15 9.54 -15.83
C LEU A 235 0.86 10.34 -16.64
N LEU A 236 0.54 10.60 -17.91
CA LEU A 236 1.24 11.57 -18.74
C LEU A 236 0.57 12.92 -18.53
N VAL A 237 1.36 13.91 -18.12
CA VAL A 237 0.87 15.23 -17.74
C VAL A 237 1.57 16.29 -18.58
N ASP A 238 0.79 17.13 -19.25
CA ASP A 238 1.28 18.29 -20.01
C ASP A 238 0.43 19.51 -19.65
N ASP A 239 1.05 20.67 -19.45
CA ASP A 239 0.37 21.89 -18.97
C ASP A 239 -0.57 21.64 -17.77
N ASN A 240 -0.08 20.86 -16.79
CA ASN A 240 -0.81 20.43 -15.59
C ASN A 240 -2.13 19.69 -15.87
N LYS A 241 -2.26 19.08 -17.05
CA LYS A 241 -3.42 18.26 -17.43
C LYS A 241 -2.97 16.86 -17.78
N ILE A 242 -3.74 15.88 -17.32
CA ILE A 242 -3.54 14.49 -17.70
C ILE A 242 -3.91 14.35 -19.18
N VAL A 243 -2.93 14.08 -20.04
CA VAL A 243 -3.11 13.92 -21.48
C VAL A 243 -3.23 12.45 -21.89
N ALA A 244 -2.64 11.53 -21.11
CA ALA A 244 -2.75 10.09 -21.34
C ALA A 244 -2.45 9.28 -20.07
N GLU A 245 -2.76 7.99 -20.15
CA GLU A 245 -2.47 6.99 -19.13
C GLU A 245 -1.53 5.95 -19.75
N ALA A 246 -0.39 5.71 -19.11
CA ALA A 246 0.54 4.66 -19.50
C ALA A 246 0.32 3.41 -18.64
N PRO A 247 0.39 2.19 -19.22
CA PRO A 247 0.69 1.86 -20.61
C PRO A 247 -0.35 2.42 -21.60
N LEU A 248 0.13 2.96 -22.72
CA LEU A 248 -0.79 3.49 -23.74
C LEU A 248 -1.67 2.38 -24.30
N ARG A 249 -2.86 2.77 -24.77
CA ARG A 249 -3.80 1.82 -25.38
C ARG A 249 -3.12 1.13 -26.59
N GLY A 250 -3.00 -0.18 -26.52
CA GLY A 250 -2.34 -0.98 -27.57
C GLY A 250 -0.87 -1.32 -27.27
N ALA A 251 -0.29 -0.79 -26.19
CA ALA A 251 1.03 -1.20 -25.74
C ALA A 251 1.05 -2.70 -25.39
N LYS A 252 1.96 -3.45 -26.00
CA LYS A 252 2.11 -4.88 -25.74
C LYS A 252 2.60 -5.12 -24.30
N GLY A 253 1.97 -6.06 -23.60
CA GLY A 253 2.35 -6.46 -22.25
C GLY A 253 1.64 -5.71 -21.13
N GLY A 254 0.76 -4.74 -21.42
CA GLY A 254 0.03 -4.01 -20.38
C GLY A 254 0.98 -3.39 -19.35
N LEU A 255 0.71 -3.56 -18.05
CA LEU A 255 1.59 -3.05 -16.98
C LEU A 255 3.02 -3.65 -17.03
N ASP A 256 3.23 -4.77 -17.72
CA ASP A 256 4.55 -5.35 -18.01
C ASP A 256 5.35 -4.62 -19.09
N SER A 257 4.79 -3.59 -19.69
CA SER A 257 5.53 -2.68 -20.57
C SER A 257 6.32 -1.60 -19.82
N LEU A 258 6.12 -1.44 -18.50
CA LEU A 258 6.71 -0.36 -17.70
C LEU A 258 7.66 -0.90 -16.62
N GLY A 259 8.90 -0.39 -16.60
CA GLY A 259 9.86 -0.62 -15.54
C GLY A 259 10.74 -1.86 -15.73
N LEU A 260 11.30 -2.35 -14.62
CA LEU A 260 12.16 -3.53 -14.60
C LEU A 260 11.30 -4.80 -14.47
N LYS A 261 11.37 -5.69 -15.46
CA LYS A 261 10.46 -6.84 -15.58
C LYS A 261 10.81 -8.02 -14.68
N SER A 262 12.11 -8.25 -14.47
CA SER A 262 12.67 -9.39 -13.73
C SER A 262 13.97 -9.01 -13.03
N CYS A 263 14.31 -9.83 -12.04
CA CYS A 263 15.61 -9.79 -11.36
C CYS A 263 16.76 -10.45 -12.13
N LYS A 264 16.44 -11.13 -13.24
CA LYS A 264 17.38 -11.78 -14.15
C LYS A 264 17.54 -10.95 -15.42
#